data_AF-A0A9D2SXN4-F1
#
_entry.id   AF-A0A9D2SXN4-F1
#
_cell.length_a   1.000
_cell.length_b   1.000
_cell.length_c   1.000
_cell.angle_alpha   90.00
_cell.angle_beta   90.00
_cell.angle_gamma   90.00
#
_symmetry.space_group_name_H-M   'P 1'
#
loop_
_entity.id
_entity.type
_entity.pdbx_description
1 polymer ?
#
loop_
_entity_poly.entity_id
_entity_poly.type
_entity_poly.pdbx_seq_one_letter_code
_entity_poly.pdbx_strand_id
1 'polypeptide(L)'
;KGACYTAYRKLYMHIENPVYLSENKLTDQITVNMRVDGQEMWYPIVSWGTHWYESNNQWEVIMEDVKDIEFHVESLIQGTMRTEKISLEKFPKRAEYSMRLQMETLFLDEKTCKITVKDVGFGDFFLPTDFRAEKIIHLGGNDGKFNSLS
;
A
#
# COMPACT_ATOMS: atom_id res chain seq x y z
N LYS A 1 -4.36 18.16 -27.23
CA LYS A 1 -2.96 18.11 -26.74
C LYS A 1 -2.74 17.25 -25.49
N GLY A 2 -3.78 16.69 -24.84
CA GLY A 2 -3.62 15.89 -23.61
C GLY A 2 -3.06 14.48 -23.82
N ALA A 3 -3.67 13.66 -24.69
CA ALA A 3 -3.33 12.23 -24.80
C ALA A 3 -1.87 11.94 -25.21
N CYS A 4 -1.34 12.64 -26.23
CA CYS A 4 0.07 12.50 -26.60
C CYS A 4 1.05 12.98 -25.51
N TYR A 5 0.64 13.96 -24.70
CA TYR A 5 1.48 14.48 -23.62
C TYR A 5 1.52 13.51 -22.43
N THR A 6 0.39 12.88 -22.10
CA THR A 6 0.32 11.79 -21.10
C THR A 6 1.12 10.58 -21.56
N ALA A 7 1.04 10.18 -22.83
CA ALA A 7 1.84 9.10 -23.40
C ALA A 7 3.34 9.43 -23.34
N TYR A 8 3.74 10.66 -23.70
CA TYR A 8 5.12 11.12 -23.63
C TYR A 8 5.66 11.14 -22.19
N ARG A 9 4.89 11.63 -21.20
CA ARG A 9 5.25 11.59 -19.77
C ARG A 9 5.32 10.17 -19.21
N LYS A 10 4.47 9.25 -19.68
CA LYS A 10 4.54 7.82 -19.29
C LYS A 10 5.79 7.13 -19.87
N LEU A 11 6.20 7.49 -21.10
CA LEU A 11 7.33 6.88 -21.80
C LEU A 11 8.70 7.43 -21.34
N TYR A 12 8.76 8.74 -21.12
CA TYR A 12 9.93 9.41 -20.60
C TYR A 12 9.59 9.81 -19.17
N MET A 13 10.03 8.98 -18.21
CA MET A 13 10.19 9.41 -16.82
C MET A 13 11.09 10.65 -16.85
N HIS A 14 10.49 11.82 -17.03
CA HIS A 14 11.18 13.06 -16.85
C HIS A 14 11.59 13.02 -15.39
N ILE A 15 12.89 12.90 -15.15
CA ILE A 15 13.46 13.05 -13.82
C ILE A 15 13.17 14.51 -13.47
N GLU A 16 11.97 14.76 -12.94
CA GLU A 16 11.65 16.00 -12.26
C GLU A 16 12.73 16.13 -11.16
N ASN A 17 13.37 17.30 -11.15
CA ASN A 17 14.42 17.77 -10.26
C ASN A 17 14.75 16.90 -9.02
N PRO A 18 16.03 16.80 -8.62
CA PRO A 18 16.43 16.00 -7.46
C PRO A 18 15.51 16.25 -6.26
N VAL A 19 14.82 15.20 -5.81
CA VAL A 19 13.89 15.29 -4.69
C VAL A 19 14.71 15.33 -3.41
N TYR A 20 14.68 16.45 -2.71
CA TYR A 20 15.27 16.54 -1.37
C TYR A 20 14.45 15.68 -0.40
N LEU A 21 15.10 14.67 0.19
CA LEU A 21 14.56 13.83 1.26
C LEU A 21 14.77 14.56 2.60
N SER A 22 13.78 15.36 3.00
CA SER A 22 13.71 15.91 4.36
C SER A 22 13.35 14.82 5.36
N GLU A 23 13.62 15.03 6.66
CA GLU A 23 13.27 14.09 7.74
C GLU A 23 11.79 13.64 7.68
N ASN A 24 10.86 14.54 7.34
CA ASN A 24 9.43 14.21 7.29
C ASN A 24 9.00 13.42 6.04
N LYS A 25 9.91 13.01 5.15
CA LYS A 25 9.58 12.28 3.92
C LYS A 25 9.85 10.80 4.06
N LEU A 26 8.93 10.01 3.54
CA LEU A 26 9.03 8.56 3.60
C LEU A 26 10.17 8.04 2.73
N THR A 27 11.01 7.21 3.35
CA THR A 27 12.12 6.50 2.72
C THR A 27 11.76 5.08 2.33
N ASP A 28 10.59 4.62 2.77
CA ASP A 28 10.05 3.30 2.52
C ASP A 28 8.71 3.43 1.78
N GLN A 29 8.48 2.52 0.85
CA GLN A 29 7.28 2.45 0.02
C GLN A 29 6.55 1.17 0.36
N ILE A 30 5.22 1.25 0.39
CA ILE A 30 4.37 0.07 0.55
C ILE A 30 3.60 -0.12 -0.75
N THR A 31 3.77 -1.28 -1.38
CA THR A 31 3.05 -1.65 -2.60
C THR A 31 2.22 -2.90 -2.41
N VAL A 32 1.12 -3.00 -3.16
CA VAL A 32 0.23 -4.16 -3.20
C VAL A 32 0.11 -4.64 -4.63
N ASN A 33 0.10 -5.96 -4.87
CA ASN A 33 -0.20 -6.49 -6.20
C ASN A 33 -1.68 -6.23 -6.51
N MET A 34 -1.93 -5.41 -7.53
CA MET A 34 -3.26 -4.99 -7.94
C MET A 34 -3.36 -4.93 -9.46
N ARG A 35 -4.58 -5.11 -9.97
CA ARG A 35 -4.92 -4.81 -11.36
C ARG A 35 -5.45 -3.38 -11.45
N VAL A 36 -4.70 -2.48 -12.07
CA VAL A 36 -5.07 -1.07 -12.29
C VAL A 36 -5.10 -0.80 -13.79
N ASP A 37 -6.20 -0.22 -14.28
CA ASP A 37 -6.43 0.03 -15.72
C ASP A 37 -6.21 -1.23 -16.60
N GLY A 38 -6.56 -2.40 -16.07
CA GLY A 38 -6.42 -3.69 -16.74
C GLY A 38 -5.01 -4.29 -16.74
N GLN A 39 -4.04 -3.65 -16.07
CA GLN A 39 -2.66 -4.14 -15.96
C GLN A 39 -2.37 -4.60 -14.53
N GLU A 40 -1.84 -5.81 -14.39
CA GLU A 40 -1.34 -6.31 -13.09
C GLU A 40 0.00 -5.66 -12.78
N MET A 41 0.10 -5.03 -11.60
CA MET A 41 1.30 -4.32 -11.17
C MET A 41 1.39 -4.23 -9.65
N TRP A 42 2.61 -4.00 -9.13
CA TRP A 42 2.82 -3.57 -7.75
C TRP A 42 2.46 -2.09 -7.61
N TYR A 43 1.24 -1.82 -7.19
CA TYR A 43 0.72 -0.48 -7.06
C TYR A 43 1.14 0.15 -5.72
N PRO A 44 1.76 1.34 -5.71
CA PRO A 44 2.18 1.99 -4.48
C PRO A 44 0.98 2.60 -3.75
N ILE A 45 0.66 2.05 -2.58
CA ILE A 45 -0.33 2.64 -1.65
C ILE A 45 0.33 3.65 -0.71
N VAL A 46 1.64 3.52 -0.50
CA VAL A 46 2.47 4.52 0.17
C VAL A 46 3.70 4.73 -0.70
N SER A 47 3.94 5.96 -1.14
CA SER A 47 5.04 6.27 -2.06
C SER A 47 6.22 6.92 -1.35
N TRP A 48 7.42 6.60 -1.80
CA TRP A 48 8.63 7.31 -1.40
C TRP A 48 8.54 8.82 -1.62
N GLY A 49 9.25 9.57 -0.79
CA GLY A 49 9.39 11.03 -0.93
C GLY A 49 8.13 11.84 -0.60
N THR A 50 7.01 11.17 -0.27
CA THR A 50 5.80 11.81 0.25
C THR A 50 5.98 12.13 1.72
N HIS A 51 5.33 13.20 2.19
CA HIS A 51 5.30 13.49 3.62
C HIS A 51 4.39 12.49 4.31
N TRP A 52 4.84 11.90 5.42
CA TRP A 52 4.10 10.82 6.11
C TRP A 52 2.66 11.21 6.48
N TYR A 53 2.45 12.48 6.85
CA TYR A 53 1.12 13.00 7.21
C TYR A 53 0.20 13.25 6.00
N GLU A 54 0.74 13.25 4.78
CA GLU A 54 0.00 13.31 3.51
C GLU A 54 -0.25 11.91 2.92
N SER A 55 0.36 10.87 3.50
CA SER A 55 0.31 9.50 2.97
C SER A 55 -0.93 8.70 3.43
N ASN A 56 -1.78 9.30 4.25
CA ASN A 56 -3.06 8.71 4.64
C ASN A 56 -4.00 8.65 3.45
N ASN A 57 -4.49 7.46 3.12
CA ASN A 57 -5.29 7.23 1.93
C ASN A 57 -6.25 6.05 2.11
N GLN A 58 -7.22 5.97 1.21
CA GLN A 58 -8.24 4.94 1.21
C GLN A 58 -8.52 4.46 -0.22
N TRP A 59 -8.67 3.15 -0.37
CA TRP A 59 -9.01 2.49 -1.64
C TRP A 59 -10.17 1.52 -1.43
N GLU A 60 -10.99 1.33 -2.46
CA GLU A 60 -11.88 0.19 -2.55
C GLU A 60 -11.30 -0.79 -3.56
N VAL A 61 -11.11 -2.04 -3.15
CA VAL A 61 -10.51 -3.10 -3.94
C VAL A 61 -11.45 -4.28 -4.06
N ILE A 62 -11.39 -4.98 -5.19
CA ILE A 62 -12.20 -6.17 -5.46
C ILE A 62 -11.26 -7.38 -5.52
N MET A 63 -11.60 -8.44 -4.79
CA MET A 63 -10.72 -9.61 -4.64
C MET A 63 -10.98 -10.69 -5.70
N GLU A 64 -9.91 -11.28 -6.23
CA GLU A 64 -9.90 -12.39 -7.21
C GLU A 64 -9.39 -13.67 -6.52
N ASP A 65 -10.20 -14.26 -5.62
CA ASP A 65 -9.95 -15.48 -4.84
C ASP A 65 -8.57 -15.57 -4.13
N VAL A 66 -8.22 -14.51 -3.40
CA VAL A 66 -6.96 -14.45 -2.65
C VAL A 66 -7.21 -14.68 -1.17
N LYS A 67 -6.41 -15.56 -0.54
CA LYS A 67 -6.49 -15.87 0.90
C LYS A 67 -5.87 -14.79 1.78
N ASP A 68 -4.89 -14.08 1.25
CA ASP A 68 -4.14 -13.06 1.95
C ASP A 68 -3.90 -11.87 1.02
N ILE A 69 -3.79 -10.67 1.58
CA ILE A 69 -3.28 -9.49 0.87
C ILE A 69 -1.80 -9.35 1.19
N GLU A 70 -0.97 -9.33 0.15
CA GLU A 70 0.48 -9.19 0.27
C GLU A 70 0.91 -7.73 0.04
N PHE A 71 1.73 -7.23 0.95
CA PHE A 71 2.31 -5.90 0.92
C PHE A 71 3.83 -6.05 0.80
N HIS A 72 4.43 -5.42 -0.21
CA HIS A 72 5.88 -5.26 -0.26
C HIS A 72 6.25 -3.93 0.36
N VAL A 73 7.18 -3.98 1.31
CA VAL A 73 7.79 -2.81 1.95
C VAL A 73 9.20 -2.69 1.41
N GLU A 74 9.44 -1.65 0.62
CA GLU A 74 10.71 -1.43 -0.08
C GLU A 74 11.41 -0.18 0.47
N SER A 75 12.66 -0.33 0.90
CA SER A 75 13.46 0.75 1.47
C SER A 75 14.40 1.37 0.44
N LEU A 76 14.32 2.69 0.22
CA LEU A 76 15.28 3.41 -0.63
C LEU A 76 16.68 3.45 -0.01
N ILE A 77 16.76 3.57 1.32
CA ILE A 77 18.04 3.75 2.02
C ILE A 77 18.80 2.43 2.08
N GLN A 78 18.10 1.35 2.43
CA GLN A 78 18.74 0.05 2.61
C GLN A 78 18.78 -0.79 1.33
N GLY A 79 17.95 -0.47 0.33
CA GLY A 79 17.74 -1.33 -0.84
C GLY A 79 17.12 -2.69 -0.51
N THR A 80 16.48 -2.81 0.67
CA THR A 80 15.84 -4.03 1.15
C THR A 80 14.37 -4.06 0.75
N MET A 81 13.85 -5.26 0.56
CA MET A 81 12.42 -5.50 0.37
C MET A 81 11.98 -6.61 1.32
N ARG A 82 10.85 -6.39 2.00
CA ARG A 82 10.20 -7.41 2.84
C ARG A 82 8.72 -7.52 2.51
N THR A 83 8.18 -8.71 2.72
CA THR A 83 6.77 -9.01 2.49
C THR A 83 6.02 -9.06 3.81
N GLU A 84 4.98 -8.25 3.94
CA GLU A 84 3.99 -8.31 5.01
C GLU A 84 2.68 -8.85 4.45
N LYS A 85 1.89 -9.55 5.27
CA LYS A 85 0.61 -10.13 4.84
C LYS A 85 -0.51 -9.84 5.82
N ILE A 86 -1.71 -9.62 5.29
CA ILE A 86 -2.97 -9.63 6.04
C ILE A 86 -3.77 -10.85 5.61
N SER A 87 -4.11 -11.72 6.56
CA SER A 87 -4.91 -12.89 6.26
C SER A 87 -6.40 -12.58 6.21
N LEU A 88 -7.07 -13.10 5.18
CA LEU A 88 -8.50 -12.97 4.96
C LEU A 88 -9.29 -14.21 5.40
N GLU A 89 -8.68 -15.16 6.12
CA GLU A 89 -9.35 -16.41 6.55
C GLU A 89 -10.65 -16.18 7.34
N LYS A 90 -10.74 -15.09 8.10
CA LYS A 90 -11.92 -14.74 8.91
C LYS A 90 -12.98 -13.95 8.12
N PHE A 91 -12.69 -13.52 6.90
CA PHE A 91 -13.64 -12.80 6.07
C PHE A 91 -14.69 -13.77 5.48
N PRO A 92 -15.88 -13.26 5.10
CA PRO A 92 -16.89 -14.10 4.46
C PRO A 92 -16.35 -14.72 3.17
N LYS A 93 -16.54 -16.03 3.01
CA LYS A 93 -16.21 -16.72 1.75
C LYS A 93 -17.27 -16.39 0.71
N ARG A 94 -16.87 -15.75 -0.38
CA ARG A 94 -17.71 -15.45 -1.54
C ARG A 94 -16.98 -15.89 -2.81
N ALA A 95 -17.70 -15.92 -3.93
CA ALA A 95 -17.09 -16.19 -5.23
C ALA A 95 -16.06 -15.10 -5.60
N GLU A 96 -15.24 -15.39 -6.61
CA GLU A 96 -14.37 -14.38 -7.22
C GLU A 96 -15.13 -13.11 -7.54
N TYR A 97 -14.47 -11.97 -7.37
CA TYR A 97 -15.00 -10.63 -7.64
C TYR A 97 -16.24 -10.24 -6.83
N SER A 98 -16.60 -11.02 -5.81
CA SER A 98 -17.80 -10.80 -4.97
C SER A 98 -17.46 -10.24 -3.59
N MET A 99 -16.19 -9.93 -3.34
CA MET A 99 -15.71 -9.27 -2.11
C MET A 99 -15.13 -7.91 -2.47
N ARG A 100 -15.76 -6.85 -1.93
CA ARG A 100 -15.24 -5.48 -2.00
C ARG A 100 -14.71 -5.08 -0.63
N LEU A 101 -13.43 -4.79 -0.59
CA LEU A 101 -12.75 -4.39 0.64
C LEU A 101 -12.38 -2.92 0.56
N GLN A 102 -12.64 -2.18 1.64
CA GLN A 102 -12.03 -0.88 1.87
C GLN A 102 -10.69 -1.08 2.54
N MET A 103 -9.62 -0.62 1.90
CA MET A 103 -8.27 -0.60 2.44
C MET A 103 -7.91 0.83 2.81
N GLU A 104 -7.40 1.05 4.01
CA GLU A 104 -7.01 2.36 4.53
C GLU A 104 -5.57 2.30 5.04
N THR A 105 -4.76 3.29 4.68
CA THR A 105 -3.45 3.54 5.29
C THR A 105 -3.57 4.73 6.24
N LEU A 106 -3.11 4.54 7.47
CA LEU A 106 -3.07 5.59 8.48
C LEU A 106 -1.70 5.61 9.15
N PHE A 107 -0.98 6.71 9.02
CA PHE A 107 0.25 6.95 9.75
C PHE A 107 -0.02 7.45 11.17
N LEU A 108 0.53 6.73 12.15
CA LEU A 108 0.51 7.12 13.55
C LEU A 108 1.66 8.07 13.89
N ASP A 109 2.79 7.85 13.22
CA ASP A 109 4.01 8.66 13.22
C ASP A 109 4.79 8.38 11.92
N GLU A 110 5.93 9.03 11.71
CA GLU A 110 6.78 8.88 10.51
C GLU A 110 7.21 7.43 10.23
N LYS A 111 7.29 6.58 11.25
CA LYS A 111 7.83 5.22 11.19
C LYS A 111 6.77 4.15 11.37
N THR A 112 5.50 4.51 11.49
CA THR A 112 4.45 3.54 11.85
C THR A 112 3.22 3.77 10.99
N CYS A 113 3.05 2.91 10.00
CA CYS A 113 1.86 2.85 9.15
C CYS A 113 0.94 1.73 9.62
N LYS A 114 -0.31 2.07 9.90
CA LYS A 114 -1.39 1.11 10.15
C LYS A 114 -2.19 0.93 8.87
N ILE A 115 -2.25 -0.31 8.38
CA ILE A 115 -3.12 -0.71 7.28
C ILE A 115 -4.35 -1.38 7.86
N THR A 116 -5.53 -0.91 7.46
CA THR A 116 -6.83 -1.49 7.85
C THR A 116 -7.54 -1.98 6.60
N VAL A 117 -8.11 -3.18 6.65
CA VAL A 117 -8.89 -3.77 5.57
C VAL A 117 -10.26 -4.17 6.13
N LYS A 118 -11.34 -3.71 5.50
CA LYS A 118 -12.72 -3.93 5.93
C LYS A 118 -13.60 -4.40 4.77
N ASP A 119 -14.47 -5.38 4.99
CA ASP A 119 -15.49 -5.76 3.99
C ASP A 119 -16.62 -4.73 3.97
N VAL A 120 -16.78 -4.06 2.84
CA VAL A 120 -17.83 -3.05 2.63
C VAL A 120 -18.98 -3.57 1.77
N GLY A 121 -18.92 -4.83 1.32
CA GLY A 121 -19.98 -5.45 0.53
C GLY A 121 -20.28 -4.73 -0.79
N PHE A 122 -21.34 -5.14 -1.48
CA PHE A 122 -21.87 -4.57 -2.71
C PHE A 122 -23.37 -4.23 -2.55
N GLY A 123 -23.70 -3.43 -1.54
CA GLY A 123 -25.09 -3.10 -1.22
C GLY A 123 -25.91 -4.37 -0.95
N ASP A 124 -27.05 -4.52 -1.63
CA ASP A 124 -27.95 -5.65 -1.42
C ASP A 124 -27.47 -6.97 -2.04
N PHE A 125 -26.51 -6.92 -2.99
CA PHE A 125 -25.95 -8.14 -3.60
C PHE A 125 -25.09 -8.91 -2.60
N PHE A 126 -24.29 -8.18 -1.81
CA PHE A 126 -23.44 -8.73 -0.77
C PHE A 126 -23.41 -7.72 0.38
N LEU A 127 -24.07 -8.03 1.49
CA LEU A 127 -24.11 -7.11 2.63
C LEU A 127 -22.69 -6.88 3.19
N PRO A 128 -22.34 -5.66 3.63
CA PRO A 128 -21.11 -5.43 4.37
C PRO A 128 -21.08 -6.31 5.62
N THR A 129 -19.90 -6.76 6.00
CA THR A 129 -19.71 -7.42 7.28
C THR A 129 -18.92 -6.53 8.22
N ASP A 130 -19.03 -6.76 9.53
CA ASP A 130 -18.22 -6.04 10.53
C ASP A 130 -16.77 -6.57 10.62
N PHE A 131 -16.39 -7.50 9.73
CA PHE A 131 -15.04 -8.04 9.69
C PHE A 131 -14.06 -6.97 9.21
N ARG A 132 -13.01 -6.79 10.01
CA ARG A 132 -11.83 -5.98 9.70
C ARG A 132 -10.57 -6.73 10.11
N ALA A 133 -9.52 -6.51 9.36
CA ALA A 133 -8.17 -6.91 9.73
C ALA A 133 -7.26 -5.70 9.70
N GLU A 134 -6.29 -5.68 10.61
CA GLU A 134 -5.35 -4.58 10.76
C GLU A 134 -3.93 -5.13 10.77
N LYS A 135 -3.00 -4.36 10.20
CA LYS A 135 -1.57 -4.65 10.23
C LYS A 135 -0.81 -3.36 10.49
N ILE A 136 0.07 -3.41 11.49
CA ILE A 136 1.04 -2.34 11.72
C ILE A 136 2.31 -2.70 10.96
N ILE A 137 2.77 -1.78 10.11
CA ILE A 137 4.02 -1.85 9.38
C ILE A 137 4.93 -0.74 9.91
N HIS A 138 6.07 -1.15 10.45
CA HIS A 138 7.12 -0.21 10.83
C HIS A 138 7.95 0.16 9.59
N LEU A 139 8.30 1.43 9.44
CA LEU A 139 9.11 1.99 8.36
C LEU A 139 10.41 2.57 8.93
N GLY A 140 11.38 2.85 8.07
CA GLY A 140 12.71 3.24 8.49
C GLY A 140 13.48 2.02 8.95
N GLY A 141 14.29 1.47 8.05
CA GLY A 141 15.10 0.27 8.25
C GLY A 141 16.14 0.38 9.38
N ASN A 142 15.68 0.27 10.60
CA ASN A 142 16.47 -0.19 11.74
C ASN A 142 15.50 -0.98 12.62
N ASP A 143 15.37 -2.27 12.33
CA ASP A 143 14.54 -3.23 13.06
C ASP A 143 15.09 -3.47 14.49
N GLY A 144 15.20 -2.43 15.31
CA GLY A 144 15.64 -2.51 16.71
C GLY A 144 17.09 -2.98 16.94
N LYS A 145 17.88 -3.21 15.88
CA LYS A 145 19.30 -3.53 15.99
C LYS A 145 20.11 -2.25 16.20
N PHE A 146 20.12 -1.74 17.43
CA PHE A 146 21.24 -0.94 17.88
C PHE A 146 22.48 -1.84 17.81
N ASN A 147 23.46 -1.49 16.98
CA ASN A 147 24.80 -2.04 17.13
C ASN A 147 25.30 -1.59 18.50
N SER A 148 25.11 -2.45 19.50
CA SER A 148 25.84 -2.37 20.75
C SER A 148 27.31 -2.61 20.43
N LEU A 149 28.01 -1.54 20.07
CA LEU A 149 29.46 -1.49 20.13
C LEU A 149 29.84 -1.41 21.61
N SER A 150 30.17 -2.57 22.18
CA SER A 150 31.07 -2.70 23.34
C SER A 150 32.38 -3.26 22.85
#